data_AF-A0A1G6SC67-F1
#
_entry.id   AF-A0A1G6SC67-F1
#
_cell.length_a   1.000
_cell.length_b   1.000
_cell.length_c   1.000
_cell.angle_alpha   90.00
_cell.angle_beta   90.00
_cell.angle_gamma   90.00
#
_symmetry.space_group_name_H-M   'P 1'
#
loop_
_entity.id
_entity.type
_entity.pdbx_description
1 polymer ?
#
loop_
_entity_poly.entity_id
_entity_poly.type
_entity_poly.pdbx_seq_one_letter_code
_entity_poly.pdbx_strand_id
1 'polypeptide(L)'
;MTNKFDELAKRADKHDFAEEMETGTWESETVDDPMISTSIRLPRSVMNEVRAMAEAAGVKPTAWIRRLVESNLSPDGQAPESEFRVDLAARVRRLEEAVLVLSMDHESSQPRPDNRSAGRRRSTRQPVTEGDIHTVPYEGGWANKAEGNKRVSNTAKTKAEAQAKGREMAKQRGVEHVIHKTDGTIGEKNTYPRSRRNRG
;
A
#
# COMPACT_ATOMS: atom_id res chain seq x y z
N MET A 1 8.92 34.33 39.71
CA MET A 1 7.59 33.86 39.26
C MET A 1 7.36 32.53 39.95
N THR A 2 6.32 32.41 40.78
CA THR A 2 6.00 31.17 41.49
C THR A 2 5.42 30.17 40.49
N ASN A 3 5.97 28.96 40.42
CA ASN A 3 5.51 27.96 39.46
C ASN A 3 4.17 27.37 39.96
N LYS A 4 3.32 26.91 39.03
CA LYS A 4 2.04 26.25 39.33
C LYS A 4 2.20 25.06 40.30
N PHE A 5 3.36 24.41 40.28
CA PHE A 5 3.71 23.36 41.23
C PHE A 5 3.92 23.87 42.67
N ASP A 6 4.50 25.06 42.84
CA ASP A 6 4.73 25.65 44.17
C ASP A 6 3.42 26.12 44.81
N GLU A 7 2.47 26.58 43.99
CA GLU A 7 1.12 26.94 44.46
C GLU A 7 0.31 25.72 44.91
N LEU A 8 0.42 24.61 44.15
CA LEU A 8 -0.20 23.33 44.53
C LEU A 8 0.38 22.77 45.82
N ALA A 9 1.71 22.84 46.00
CA ALA A 9 2.35 22.40 47.24
C ALA A 9 1.86 23.21 48.45
N LYS A 10 1.79 24.53 48.34
CA LYS A 10 1.25 25.41 49.41
C LYS A 10 -0.22 25.15 49.71
N ARG A 11 -1.03 24.75 48.72
CA ARG A 11 -2.42 24.38 48.93
C ARG A 11 -2.52 23.04 49.65
N ALA A 12 -1.72 22.04 49.25
CA ALA A 12 -1.71 20.74 49.90
C ALA A 12 -1.30 20.82 51.38
N ASP A 13 -0.34 21.68 51.73
CA ASP A 13 0.08 21.89 53.12
C ASP A 13 -1.02 22.48 54.02
N LYS A 14 -2.03 23.13 53.44
CA LYS A 14 -3.10 23.84 54.17
C LYS A 14 -4.47 23.18 54.05
N HIS A 15 -4.63 22.26 53.11
CA HIS A 15 -5.91 21.66 52.77
C HIS A 15 -5.96 20.25 53.36
N ASP A 16 -6.93 20.01 54.26
CA ASP A 16 -7.22 18.66 54.72
C ASP A 16 -8.06 17.96 53.65
N PHE A 17 -7.46 16.97 52.98
CA PHE A 17 -8.13 16.20 51.94
C PHE A 17 -9.03 15.10 52.52
N ALA A 18 -9.00 14.82 53.83
CA ALA A 18 -9.76 13.72 54.42
C ALA A 18 -11.27 13.85 54.16
N GLU A 19 -11.83 15.04 54.33
CA GLU A 19 -13.26 15.31 54.12
C GLU A 19 -13.66 15.24 52.63
N GLU A 20 -12.79 15.66 51.72
CA GLU A 20 -12.98 15.50 50.26
C GLU A 20 -12.89 14.03 49.80
N MET A 21 -12.00 13.24 50.43
CA MET A 21 -11.81 11.82 50.09
C MET A 21 -12.94 10.94 50.65
N GLU A 22 -13.54 11.32 51.78
CA GLU A 22 -14.72 10.65 52.36
C GLU A 22 -16.00 10.89 51.55
N THR A 23 -16.14 12.08 50.96
CA THR A 23 -17.31 12.47 50.16
C THR A 23 -17.13 12.24 48.66
N GLY A 24 -15.90 11.92 48.23
CA GLY A 24 -15.52 11.70 46.85
C GLY A 24 -16.16 10.44 46.25
N THR A 25 -16.55 10.53 44.98
CA THR A 25 -16.97 9.37 44.18
C THR A 25 -15.73 8.68 43.64
N TRP A 26 -15.50 7.43 44.06
CA TRP A 26 -14.38 6.63 43.57
C TRP A 26 -14.73 5.99 42.24
N GLU A 27 -13.91 6.27 41.22
CA GLU A 27 -14.00 5.62 39.92
C GLU A 27 -13.40 4.21 40.06
N SER A 28 -14.25 3.20 40.20
CA SER A 28 -13.86 1.78 40.36
C SER A 28 -13.83 1.01 39.04
N GLU A 29 -14.17 1.66 37.93
CA GLU A 29 -14.22 1.05 36.60
C GLU A 29 -12.81 0.81 36.08
N THR A 30 -12.42 -0.47 36.01
CA THR A 30 -11.17 -0.88 35.39
C THR A 30 -11.35 -0.99 33.89
N VAL A 31 -10.50 -0.29 33.14
CA VAL A 31 -10.44 -0.44 31.68
C VAL A 31 -9.78 -1.77 31.35
N ASP A 32 -10.54 -2.71 30.78
CA ASP A 32 -10.06 -4.07 30.43
C ASP A 32 -8.92 -4.05 29.41
N ASP A 33 -8.94 -3.11 28.46
CA ASP A 33 -7.90 -2.91 27.44
C ASP A 33 -7.42 -1.44 27.41
N PRO A 34 -6.49 -1.06 28.30
CA PRO A 34 -6.02 0.31 28.37
C PRO A 34 -5.06 0.63 27.22
N MET A 35 -5.12 1.85 26.69
CA MET A 35 -4.18 2.29 25.66
C MET A 35 -2.75 2.41 26.23
N ILE A 36 -1.85 1.54 25.75
CA ILE A 36 -0.44 1.55 26.16
C ILE A 36 0.38 2.43 25.22
N SER A 37 1.12 3.40 25.76
CA SER A 37 2.06 4.19 24.97
C SER A 37 3.35 3.41 24.73
N THR A 38 3.73 3.24 23.47
CA THR A 38 5.02 2.65 23.08
C THR A 38 5.80 3.60 22.18
N SER A 39 7.09 3.81 22.47
CA SER A 39 7.97 4.64 21.65
C SER A 39 8.50 3.85 20.46
N ILE A 40 8.06 4.18 19.25
CA ILE A 40 8.53 3.59 17.99
C ILE A 40 9.34 4.62 17.20
N ARG A 41 10.52 4.24 16.72
CA ARG A 41 11.33 5.05 15.81
C ARG A 41 11.04 4.66 14.36
N LEU A 42 10.53 5.61 13.58
CA LEU A 42 10.23 5.44 12.17
C LEU A 42 11.18 6.30 11.32
N PRO A 43 11.60 5.84 10.12
CA PRO A 43 12.36 6.66 9.19
C PRO A 43 11.63 7.97 8.84
N ARG A 44 12.39 9.03 8.55
CA ARG A 44 11.81 10.35 8.22
C ARG A 44 10.91 10.30 6.98
N SER A 45 11.27 9.53 5.96
CA SER A 45 10.46 9.34 4.75
C SER A 45 9.09 8.77 5.09
N VAL A 46 9.04 7.72 5.90
CA VAL A 46 7.81 7.09 6.37
C VAL A 46 6.97 8.09 7.17
N MET A 47 7.58 8.82 8.10
CA MET A 47 6.85 9.84 8.87
C MET A 47 6.29 10.98 8.01
N ASN A 48 6.92 11.32 6.89
CA ASN A 48 6.39 12.31 5.98
C ASN A 48 5.13 11.80 5.27
N GLU A 49 5.15 10.55 4.80
CA GLU A 49 3.99 9.90 4.19
C GLU A 49 2.84 9.76 5.17
N VAL A 50 3.11 9.31 6.40
CA VAL A 50 2.09 9.23 7.46
C VAL A 50 1.41 10.57 7.69
N ARG A 51 2.18 11.66 7.76
CA ARG A 51 1.61 13.00 7.96
C ARG A 51 0.71 13.41 6.80
N ALA A 52 1.16 13.19 5.56
CA ALA A 52 0.38 13.50 4.37
C ALA A 52 -0.93 12.69 4.32
N MET A 53 -0.87 11.39 4.64
CA MET A 53 -2.05 10.52 4.66
C MET A 53 -3.02 10.87 5.79
N ALA A 54 -2.49 11.21 6.96
CA ALA A 54 -3.30 11.65 8.10
C ALA A 54 -3.99 12.99 7.81
N GLU A 55 -3.28 13.93 7.18
CA GLU A 55 -3.83 15.22 6.72
C GLU A 55 -4.94 15.02 5.69
N ALA A 56 -4.71 14.18 4.67
CA ALA A 56 -5.74 13.84 3.68
C ALA A 56 -6.98 13.19 4.30
N ALA A 57 -6.81 12.45 5.40
CA ALA A 57 -7.91 11.83 6.16
C ALA A 57 -8.48 12.74 7.27
N GLY A 58 -7.96 13.96 7.45
CA GLY A 58 -8.42 14.90 8.47
C GLY A 58 -8.18 14.45 9.92
N VAL A 59 -7.22 13.56 10.16
CA VAL A 59 -6.92 12.99 11.49
C VAL A 59 -5.48 13.24 11.91
N LYS A 60 -5.18 13.07 13.20
CA LYS A 60 -3.79 13.16 13.71
C LYS A 60 -2.95 11.98 13.20
N PRO A 61 -1.64 12.18 12.92
CA PRO A 61 -0.73 11.10 12.52
C PRO A 61 -0.74 9.89 13.47
N THR A 62 -0.81 10.12 14.78
CA THR A 62 -0.87 9.04 15.78
C THR A 62 -2.16 8.24 15.71
N ALA A 63 -3.30 8.89 15.49
CA ALA A 63 -4.59 8.22 15.33
C ALA A 63 -4.64 7.43 14.02
N TRP A 64 -4.05 7.98 12.96
CA TRP A 64 -3.93 7.31 11.67
C TRP A 64 -3.05 6.05 11.75
N ILE A 65 -1.86 6.14 12.37
CA ILE A 65 -0.98 4.97 12.60
C ILE A 65 -1.70 3.91 13.43
N ARG A 66 -2.38 4.30 14.51
CA ARG A 66 -3.10 3.35 15.37
C ARG A 66 -4.15 2.58 14.57
N ARG A 67 -5.02 3.29 13.83
CA ARG A 67 -6.04 2.69 12.98
C ARG A 67 -5.43 1.76 11.94
N LEU A 68 -4.31 2.15 11.34
CA LEU A 68 -3.59 1.31 10.40
C LEU A 68 -3.14 0.00 11.07
N VAL A 69 -2.52 0.07 12.26
CA VAL A 69 -2.07 -1.11 13.01
C VAL A 69 -3.25 -2.01 13.39
N GLU A 70 -4.31 -1.44 13.97
CA GLU A 70 -5.54 -2.16 14.33
C GLU A 70 -6.14 -2.89 13.11
N SER A 71 -6.27 -2.18 11.99
CA SER A 71 -6.83 -2.76 10.76
C SER A 71 -6.01 -3.90 10.16
N ASN A 72 -4.71 -3.97 10.44
CA ASN A 72 -3.83 -5.06 9.99
C ASN A 72 -3.81 -6.23 10.99
N LEU A 73 -4.16 -5.99 12.25
CA LEU A 73 -4.14 -6.99 13.32
C LEU A 73 -5.50 -7.64 13.58
N SER A 74 -6.62 -7.03 13.15
CA SER A 74 -7.95 -7.64 13.24
C SER A 74 -8.04 -8.89 12.35
N PRO A 75 -8.09 -10.12 12.91
CA PRO A 75 -8.17 -11.35 12.13
C PRO A 75 -9.59 -11.63 11.62
N ASP A 76 -10.60 -11.06 12.28
CA ASP A 76 -12.01 -11.37 12.04
C ASP A 76 -12.85 -10.09 12.18
N GLY A 77 -13.25 -9.48 11.06
CA GLY A 77 -14.54 -8.78 10.83
C GLY A 77 -15.18 -7.82 11.84
N GLN A 78 -14.63 -7.53 13.01
CA GLN A 78 -15.16 -6.64 14.05
C GLN A 78 -14.38 -5.33 14.02
N ALA A 79 -14.64 -4.52 13.00
CA ALA A 79 -14.37 -3.08 13.09
C ALA A 79 -15.64 -2.39 13.62
N PRO A 80 -15.52 -1.41 14.54
CA PRO A 80 -16.66 -0.61 14.97
C PRO A 80 -17.25 0.13 13.76
N GLU A 81 -18.57 0.08 13.67
CA GLU A 81 -19.39 0.63 12.59
C GLU A 81 -19.06 2.11 12.33
N SER A 82 -18.29 2.39 11.27
CA SER A 82 -18.22 3.75 10.69
C SER A 82 -17.79 3.67 9.22
N GLU A 83 -18.81 3.47 8.38
CA GLU A 83 -19.07 4.09 7.07
C GLU A 83 -17.94 4.40 6.08
N PHE A 84 -16.72 3.85 6.15
CA PHE A 84 -15.74 4.05 5.07
C PHE A 84 -14.98 2.78 4.71
N ARG A 85 -15.69 2.00 3.89
CA ARG A 85 -15.23 1.08 2.83
C ARG A 85 -14.80 -0.32 3.27
N VAL A 86 -15.61 -1.32 2.94
CA VAL A 86 -15.79 -1.96 1.62
C VAL A 86 -14.57 -2.78 1.24
N ASP A 87 -14.70 -4.07 1.54
CA ASP A 87 -13.83 -5.15 1.11
C ASP A 87 -13.50 -5.01 -0.39
N LEU A 88 -12.25 -4.61 -0.64
CA LEU A 88 -11.69 -4.47 -1.97
C LEU A 88 -11.67 -5.82 -2.69
N ALA A 89 -11.44 -6.93 -1.97
CA ALA A 89 -11.46 -8.26 -2.55
C ALA A 89 -12.87 -8.65 -3.00
N ALA A 90 -13.91 -8.39 -2.20
CA ALA A 90 -15.30 -8.62 -2.63
C ALA A 90 -15.75 -7.70 -3.77
N ARG A 91 -15.24 -6.46 -3.84
CA ARG A 91 -15.48 -5.58 -4.99
C ARG A 91 -14.79 -6.07 -6.26
N VAL A 92 -13.54 -6.49 -6.15
CA VAL A 92 -12.77 -7.04 -7.28
C VAL A 92 -13.45 -8.31 -7.78
N ARG A 93 -13.86 -9.21 -6.89
CA ARG A 93 -14.56 -10.45 -7.24
C ARG A 93 -15.88 -10.21 -7.98
N ARG A 94 -16.71 -9.24 -7.53
CA ARG A 94 -17.96 -8.89 -8.24
C ARG A 94 -17.71 -8.30 -9.63
N LEU A 95 -16.64 -7.53 -9.80
CA LEU A 95 -16.24 -7.00 -11.10
C LEU A 95 -15.72 -8.10 -12.02
N GLU A 96 -14.93 -9.03 -11.50
CA GLU A 96 -14.44 -10.19 -12.24
C GLU A 96 -15.61 -11.09 -12.70
N GLU A 97 -16.56 -11.39 -11.82
CA GLU A 97 -17.76 -12.18 -12.17
C GLU A 97 -18.64 -11.48 -13.21
N ALA A 98 -18.87 -10.17 -13.09
CA ALA A 98 -19.68 -9.40 -14.04
C ALA A 98 -19.02 -9.30 -15.43
N VAL A 99 -17.69 -9.18 -15.49
CA VAL A 99 -16.93 -9.17 -16.75
C VAL A 99 -16.97 -10.55 -17.41
N LEU A 100 -16.98 -11.63 -16.62
CA LEU A 100 -17.08 -13.00 -17.12
C LEU A 100 -18.43 -13.27 -17.80
N VAL A 101 -19.53 -12.80 -17.19
CA VAL A 101 -20.89 -12.96 -17.74
C VAL A 101 -21.03 -12.24 -19.09
N LEU A 102 -20.52 -11.00 -19.20
CA LEU A 102 -20.53 -10.23 -20.46
C LEU A 102 -19.68 -10.87 -21.57
N SER A 103 -18.69 -11.69 -21.20
CA SER A 103 -17.83 -12.39 -22.17
C SER A 103 -18.43 -13.71 -22.68
N MET A 104 -19.47 -14.25 -22.04
CA MET A 104 -20.11 -15.51 -22.43
C MET A 104 -21.18 -15.36 -23.53
N ASP A 105 -21.68 -14.14 -23.77
CA ASP A 105 -22.73 -13.88 -24.77
C ASP A 105 -22.21 -13.72 -26.22
N HIS A 106 -20.90 -13.84 -26.46
CA HIS A 106 -20.29 -13.61 -27.78
C HIS A 106 -19.81 -14.88 -28.52
N GLU A 107 -20.28 -16.07 -28.15
CA GLU A 107 -19.83 -17.32 -28.76
C GLU A 107 -20.95 -18.06 -29.51
N SER A 108 -21.38 -17.49 -30.64
CA SER A 108 -22.15 -18.21 -31.65
C SER A 108 -21.81 -17.76 -33.08
N SER A 109 -20.59 -18.09 -33.54
CA SER A 109 -20.34 -18.28 -34.97
C SER A 109 -19.13 -19.19 -35.22
N GLN A 110 -19.39 -20.37 -35.77
CA GLN A 110 -18.44 -21.47 -36.03
C GLN A 110 -17.54 -21.26 -37.28
N PRO A 111 -16.51 -22.12 -37.52
CA PRO A 111 -15.15 -21.71 -37.93
C PRO A 111 -14.76 -22.02 -39.41
N ARG A 112 -13.58 -21.53 -39.84
CA ARG A 112 -12.85 -22.01 -41.05
C ARG A 112 -11.66 -22.91 -40.64
N PRO A 113 -11.35 -23.99 -41.38
CA PRO A 113 -10.49 -25.06 -40.87
C PRO A 113 -8.98 -24.86 -41.12
N ASP A 114 -8.24 -25.46 -40.20
CA ASP A 114 -6.80 -25.64 -40.04
C ASP A 114 -6.08 -26.29 -41.24
N ASN A 115 -4.83 -25.91 -41.49
CA ASN A 115 -3.85 -26.88 -41.98
C ASN A 115 -2.46 -26.69 -41.33
N ARG A 116 -2.17 -27.63 -40.42
CA ARG A 116 -0.89 -28.30 -40.12
C ARG A 116 -0.17 -27.87 -38.82
N SER A 117 -0.42 -28.71 -37.82
CA SER A 117 0.58 -29.54 -37.14
C SER A 117 1.41 -28.95 -36.00
N ALA A 118 1.25 -29.64 -34.85
CA ALA A 118 2.27 -29.90 -33.83
C ALA A 118 2.52 -28.82 -32.75
N GLY A 119 1.55 -28.74 -31.82
CA GLY A 119 1.74 -28.83 -30.36
C GLY A 119 3.01 -28.28 -29.70
N ARG A 120 2.84 -27.23 -28.88
CA ARG A 120 3.21 -27.24 -27.46
C ARG A 120 2.46 -26.15 -26.68
N ARG A 121 1.91 -26.56 -25.53
CA ARG A 121 1.00 -25.85 -24.61
C ARG A 121 1.49 -24.44 -24.25
N ARG A 122 0.61 -23.43 -24.35
CA ARG A 122 0.88 -22.04 -23.92
C ARG A 122 0.02 -21.69 -22.72
N SER A 123 0.71 -21.52 -21.59
CA SER A 123 0.25 -20.90 -20.35
C SER A 123 -0.38 -19.52 -20.63
N THR A 124 -1.48 -19.21 -19.95
CA THR A 124 -2.24 -17.97 -19.99
C THR A 124 -1.36 -16.78 -19.57
N ARG A 125 -0.79 -16.10 -20.56
CA ARG A 125 -0.13 -14.80 -20.42
C ARG A 125 -1.21 -13.72 -20.46
N GLN A 126 -1.31 -12.91 -19.40
CA GLN A 126 -2.04 -11.63 -19.42
C GLN A 126 -1.58 -10.79 -20.62
N PRO A 127 -2.46 -9.96 -21.21
CA PRO A 127 -2.08 -9.09 -22.32
C PRO A 127 -1.01 -8.10 -21.83
N VAL A 128 0.24 -8.41 -22.15
CA VAL A 128 1.39 -7.54 -21.92
C VAL A 128 1.30 -6.37 -22.89
N THR A 129 1.24 -5.15 -22.36
CA THR A 129 1.49 -3.95 -23.15
C THR A 129 2.92 -4.02 -23.66
N GLU A 130 3.06 -4.17 -24.98
CA GLU A 130 4.36 -4.38 -25.62
C GLU A 130 5.28 -3.18 -25.35
N GLY A 131 6.35 -3.41 -24.58
CA GLY A 131 7.40 -2.41 -24.34
C GLY A 131 7.66 -1.97 -22.89
N ASP A 132 6.96 -2.54 -21.89
CA ASP A 132 7.20 -2.25 -20.47
C ASP A 132 8.65 -2.48 -20.06
N ILE A 133 9.16 -1.74 -19.08
CA ILE A 133 10.53 -1.85 -18.61
C ILE A 133 10.57 -2.72 -17.36
N HIS A 134 11.33 -3.82 -17.41
CA HIS A 134 11.54 -4.74 -16.30
C HIS A 134 12.93 -4.53 -15.68
N THR A 135 12.99 -4.23 -14.38
CA THR A 135 14.21 -4.30 -13.58
C THR A 135 14.34 -5.67 -12.94
N VAL A 136 15.30 -6.48 -13.37
CA VAL A 136 15.48 -7.89 -12.99
C VAL A 136 16.88 -8.14 -12.42
N PRO A 137 17.06 -9.13 -11.52
CA PRO A 137 18.40 -9.59 -11.13
C PRO A 137 19.13 -10.18 -12.34
N TYR A 138 20.42 -9.85 -12.50
CA TYR A 138 21.23 -10.28 -13.65
C TYR A 138 22.71 -10.36 -13.27
N GLU A 139 23.35 -11.52 -13.45
CA GLU A 139 24.80 -11.77 -13.28
C GLU A 139 25.40 -11.13 -12.00
N GLY A 140 24.78 -11.36 -10.84
CA GLY A 140 25.27 -10.83 -9.56
C GLY A 140 24.99 -9.34 -9.32
N GLY A 141 24.28 -8.69 -10.24
CA GLY A 141 23.78 -7.32 -10.13
C GLY A 141 22.34 -7.22 -10.61
N TRP A 142 22.03 -6.13 -11.29
CA TRP A 142 20.68 -5.82 -11.76
C TRP A 142 20.72 -5.35 -13.21
N ALA A 143 19.68 -5.63 -13.96
CA ALA A 143 19.55 -5.18 -15.34
C ALA A 143 18.15 -4.65 -15.60
N ASN A 144 18.06 -3.71 -16.53
CA ASN A 144 16.77 -3.33 -17.10
C ASN A 144 16.60 -3.94 -18.47
N LYS A 145 15.38 -4.36 -18.77
CA LYS A 145 15.02 -5.01 -20.02
C LYS A 145 13.64 -4.53 -20.45
N ALA A 146 13.53 -4.08 -21.69
CA ALA A 146 12.21 -3.85 -22.28
C ALA A 146 11.51 -5.18 -22.57
N GLU A 147 10.23 -5.28 -22.28
CA GLU A 147 9.39 -6.44 -22.57
C GLU A 147 9.42 -6.69 -24.08
N GLY A 148 9.61 -7.95 -24.46
CA GLY A 148 9.81 -8.37 -25.86
C GLY A 148 11.26 -8.33 -26.36
N ASN A 149 12.19 -7.62 -25.71
CA ASN A 149 13.60 -7.65 -26.12
C ASN A 149 14.28 -8.96 -25.71
N LYS A 150 15.20 -9.47 -26.56
CA LYS A 150 16.03 -10.64 -26.20
C LYS A 150 17.23 -10.29 -25.31
N ARG A 151 17.68 -9.03 -25.36
CA ARG A 151 18.86 -8.54 -24.64
C ARG A 151 18.46 -7.56 -23.55
N VAL A 152 19.24 -7.52 -22.47
CA VAL A 152 19.16 -6.45 -21.46
C VAL A 152 19.54 -5.11 -22.11
N SER A 153 18.84 -4.06 -21.72
CA SER A 153 19.07 -2.69 -22.22
C SER A 153 20.22 -2.02 -21.47
N ASN A 154 20.37 -2.31 -20.18
CA ASN A 154 21.55 -1.93 -19.39
C ASN A 154 21.71 -2.85 -18.17
N THR A 155 22.90 -2.81 -17.58
CA THR A 155 23.23 -3.48 -16.31
C THR A 155 23.70 -2.44 -15.29
N ALA A 156 23.57 -2.78 -14.02
CA ALA A 156 23.99 -1.98 -12.87
C ALA A 156 24.43 -2.89 -11.72
N LYS A 157 25.33 -2.40 -10.87
CA LYS A 157 25.81 -3.17 -9.71
C LYS A 157 24.76 -3.25 -8.60
N THR A 158 23.89 -2.25 -8.50
CA THR A 158 22.90 -2.14 -7.42
C THR A 158 21.47 -2.02 -7.97
N LYS A 159 20.50 -2.49 -7.17
CA LYS A 159 19.07 -2.38 -7.49
C LYS A 159 18.64 -0.94 -7.69
N ALA A 160 19.09 -0.04 -6.80
CA ALA A 160 18.72 1.37 -6.82
C ALA A 160 19.15 2.05 -8.13
N GLU A 161 20.36 1.77 -8.60
CA GLU A 161 20.87 2.31 -9.87
C GLU A 161 20.08 1.75 -11.07
N ALA A 162 19.78 0.45 -11.06
CA ALA A 162 18.95 -0.15 -12.11
C ALA A 162 17.52 0.44 -12.12
N GLN A 163 16.88 0.58 -10.96
CA GLN A 163 15.56 1.17 -10.82
C GLN A 163 15.53 2.62 -11.32
N ALA A 164 16.54 3.43 -10.99
CA ALA A 164 16.61 4.82 -11.45
C ALA A 164 16.64 4.90 -12.98
N LYS A 165 17.52 4.14 -13.64
CA LYS A 165 17.61 4.08 -15.11
C LYS A 165 16.37 3.45 -15.74
N GLY A 166 15.79 2.42 -15.11
CA GLY A 166 14.57 1.74 -15.57
C GLY A 166 13.37 2.67 -15.57
N ARG A 167 13.23 3.47 -14.52
CA ARG A 167 12.20 4.51 -14.39
C ARG A 167 12.32 5.58 -15.46
N GLU A 168 13.53 6.06 -15.77
CA GLU A 168 13.74 7.03 -16.84
C GLU A 168 13.32 6.47 -18.21
N MET A 169 13.69 5.22 -18.50
CA MET A 169 13.29 4.56 -19.74
C MET A 169 11.77 4.37 -19.83
N ALA A 170 11.11 4.01 -18.72
CA ALA A 170 9.66 3.85 -18.69
C ALA A 170 8.94 5.20 -18.88
N LYS A 171 9.44 6.28 -18.27
CA LYS A 171 8.94 7.65 -18.48
C LYS A 171 9.11 8.12 -19.92
N GLN A 172 10.28 7.92 -20.53
CA GLN A 172 10.54 8.30 -21.92
C GLN A 172 9.62 7.55 -22.91
N ARG A 173 9.36 6.27 -22.60
CA ARG A 173 8.53 5.39 -23.42
C ARG A 173 7.03 5.49 -23.12
N GLY A 174 6.64 6.09 -22.00
CA GLY A 174 5.24 6.17 -21.61
C GLY A 174 4.63 4.80 -21.31
N VAL A 175 5.41 3.92 -20.68
CA VAL A 175 5.08 2.51 -20.42
C VAL A 175 5.24 2.20 -18.93
N GLU A 176 4.91 0.97 -18.53
CA GLU A 176 5.08 0.57 -17.14
C GLU A 176 6.54 0.26 -16.80
N HIS A 177 6.89 0.45 -15.54
CA HIS A 177 8.14 0.03 -14.94
C HIS A 177 7.84 -1.05 -13.90
N VAL A 178 8.21 -2.29 -14.22
CA VAL A 178 8.04 -3.46 -13.36
C VAL A 178 9.37 -3.77 -12.68
N ILE A 179 9.37 -3.80 -11.36
CA ILE A 179 10.56 -4.01 -10.55
C ILE A 179 10.44 -5.38 -9.88
N HIS A 180 11.40 -6.26 -10.17
CA HIS A 180 11.46 -7.57 -9.57
C HIS A 180 12.23 -7.54 -8.23
N LYS A 181 12.00 -8.54 -7.40
CA LYS A 181 12.81 -8.88 -6.23
C LYS A 181 13.98 -9.77 -6.66
N THR A 182 14.89 -10.03 -5.73
CA THR A 182 16.04 -10.93 -5.95
C THR A 182 15.62 -12.37 -6.24
N ASP A 183 14.45 -12.78 -5.77
CA ASP A 183 13.81 -14.08 -6.05
C ASP A 183 13.11 -14.13 -7.42
N GLY A 184 13.14 -13.04 -8.21
CA GLY A 184 12.50 -12.94 -9.52
C GLY A 184 11.00 -12.61 -9.48
N THR A 185 10.37 -12.58 -8.31
CA THR A 185 8.96 -12.18 -8.16
C THR A 185 8.79 -10.68 -8.41
N ILE A 186 7.59 -10.25 -8.79
CA ILE A 186 7.30 -8.82 -8.95
C ILE A 186 7.20 -8.19 -7.56
N GLY A 187 8.05 -7.20 -7.30
CA GLY A 187 8.03 -6.44 -6.06
C GLY A 187 7.17 -5.19 -6.16
N GLU A 188 7.36 -4.42 -7.24
CA GLU A 188 6.73 -3.10 -7.38
C GLU A 188 6.43 -2.82 -8.86
N LYS A 189 5.37 -2.06 -9.14
CA LYS A 189 5.00 -1.61 -10.49
C LYS A 189 4.69 -0.12 -10.47
N ASN A 190 5.23 0.61 -11.44
CA ASN A 190 5.00 2.04 -11.61
C ASN A 190 4.58 2.33 -13.06
N THR A 191 3.38 2.85 -13.27
CA THR A 191 2.84 3.15 -14.61
C THR A 191 3.12 4.61 -14.98
N TYR A 192 3.70 4.85 -16.16
CA TYR A 192 3.99 6.20 -16.65
C TYR A 192 3.21 6.45 -17.95
N PRO A 193 1.94 6.88 -17.90
CA PRO A 193 1.17 7.13 -19.10
C PRO A 193 1.78 8.30 -19.90
N ARG A 194 1.94 8.13 -21.21
CA ARG A 194 2.15 9.27 -22.11
C ARG A 194 0.91 10.16 -22.06
N SER A 195 1.04 11.41 -21.64
CA SER A 195 -0.03 12.39 -21.79
C SER A 195 -0.38 12.48 -23.27
N ARG A 196 -1.55 11.97 -23.64
CA ARG A 196 -2.11 12.21 -24.97
C ARG A 196 -2.42 13.70 -25.04
N ARG A 197 -1.50 14.48 -25.61
CA ARG A 197 -1.80 15.84 -26.07
C ARG A 197 -2.96 15.72 -27.06
N ASN A 198 -4.03 16.43 -26.73
CA ASN A 198 -5.27 16.65 -27.48
C ASN A 198 -5.12 16.42 -29.00
N ARG A 199 -5.83 15.45 -29.58
CA ARG A 199 -6.17 15.48 -31.01
C ARG A 199 -7.40 16.38 -31.10
N GLY A 200 -7.23 17.53 -31.75
CA GLY A 200 -8.32 18.42 -32.12
C GLY A 200 -9.23 17.83 -33.18
#